data_AF-A0A7W9ZW47-F1
#
_entry.id   AF-A0A7W9ZW47-F1
#
_cell.length_a   1.000
_cell.length_b   1.000
_cell.length_c   1.000
_cell.angle_alpha   90.00
_cell.angle_beta   90.00
_cell.angle_gamma   90.00
#
_symmetry.space_group_name_H-M   'P 1'
#
loop_
_entity.id
_entity.type
_entity.pdbx_description
1 polymer ?
#
loop_
_entity_poly.entity_id
_entity_poly.type
_entity_poly.pdbx_seq_one_letter_code
_entity_poly.pdbx_strand_id
1 'polypeptide(L)'
;MRAFDGESVGAKSGNSQITEIHGDYGTFFVKPDGSYTYVLSDAAKIGFTNGELLQEKVSYKISDGSGHTDVGLFTLNIQGVTQVKPIAVDDVYSFTEGHAIGGNVLDNDIAGDNGKMFLRQFLTTKVNGTADAVTDVAGTYGTFHVKSDGTFTYDLNTDLNDGQTYTEVLRYYKISDGEGHTDTAKVTLNITGTDAHIA
;
A
#
# COMPACT_ATOMS: atom_id res chain seq x y z
N MET A 1 -25.40 -24.47 17.32
CA MET A 1 -26.15 -24.20 16.07
C MET A 1 -26.67 -25.49 15.46
N ARG A 2 -27.82 -25.49 14.80
CA ARG A 2 -28.41 -26.70 14.18
C ARG A 2 -28.51 -26.65 12.66
N ALA A 3 -28.75 -25.47 12.09
CA ALA A 3 -28.71 -25.29 10.66
C ALA A 3 -28.17 -23.90 10.32
N PHE A 4 -27.61 -23.77 9.13
CA PHE A 4 -27.13 -22.53 8.57
C PHE A 4 -27.47 -22.57 7.07
N ASP A 5 -28.12 -21.51 6.61
CA ASP A 5 -28.84 -21.41 5.35
C ASP A 5 -29.70 -22.63 4.96
N GLY A 6 -30.44 -23.16 5.94
CA GLY A 6 -31.27 -24.35 5.75
C GLY A 6 -30.51 -25.68 5.76
N GLU A 7 -29.18 -25.68 5.66
CA GLU A 7 -28.35 -26.87 5.74
C GLU A 7 -28.07 -27.28 7.19
N SER A 8 -28.14 -28.58 7.47
CA SER A 8 -27.90 -29.10 8.82
C SER A 8 -26.42 -29.02 9.18
N VAL A 9 -26.09 -28.21 10.20
CA VAL A 9 -24.74 -28.17 10.77
C VAL A 9 -24.65 -29.25 11.84
N GLY A 10 -23.67 -30.14 11.73
CA GLY A 10 -23.53 -31.41 12.46
C GLY A 10 -23.43 -31.32 14.00
N ALA A 11 -24.47 -30.79 14.66
CA ALA A 11 -24.51 -30.46 16.08
C ALA A 11 -24.30 -31.67 17.03
N LYS A 12 -24.42 -32.90 16.51
CA LYS A 12 -24.35 -34.14 17.28
C LYS A 12 -23.02 -34.89 17.12
N SER A 13 -22.10 -34.41 16.28
CA SER A 13 -20.85 -35.12 15.94
C SER A 13 -19.60 -34.55 16.62
N GLY A 14 -19.75 -33.52 17.47
CA GLY A 14 -18.65 -32.82 18.15
C GLY A 14 -18.14 -31.57 17.40
N ASN A 15 -17.48 -30.66 18.12
CA ASN A 15 -17.09 -29.32 17.62
C ASN A 15 -16.02 -29.31 16.50
N SER A 16 -15.43 -30.45 16.15
CA SER A 16 -14.44 -30.55 15.08
C SER A 16 -15.04 -30.71 13.69
N GLN A 17 -16.35 -31.01 13.58
CA GLN A 17 -17.00 -31.12 12.27
C GLN A 17 -17.16 -29.73 11.64
N ILE A 18 -16.86 -29.63 10.35
CA ILE A 18 -17.07 -28.45 9.52
C ILE A 18 -18.11 -28.81 8.46
N THR A 19 -19.11 -27.95 8.28
CA THR A 19 -20.11 -28.04 7.22
C THR A 19 -19.82 -26.94 6.21
N GLU A 20 -19.69 -27.31 4.94
CA GLU A 20 -19.50 -26.37 3.83
C GLU A 20 -20.86 -25.91 3.34
N ILE A 21 -21.09 -24.60 3.24
CA ILE A 21 -22.37 -24.01 2.87
C ILE A 21 -22.12 -22.93 1.83
N HIS A 22 -22.69 -23.09 0.65
CA HIS A 22 -22.55 -22.16 -0.46
C HIS A 22 -23.55 -21.01 -0.32
N GLY A 23 -23.04 -19.79 -0.21
CA GLY A 23 -23.82 -18.55 -0.29
C GLY A 23 -23.84 -17.98 -1.70
N ASP A 24 -24.35 -16.76 -1.83
CA ASP A 24 -24.48 -16.06 -3.11
C ASP A 24 -23.11 -15.64 -3.68
N TYR A 25 -22.16 -15.25 -2.81
CA TYR A 25 -20.87 -14.69 -3.21
C TYR A 25 -19.67 -15.56 -2.82
N GLY A 26 -19.86 -16.57 -1.99
CA GLY A 26 -18.78 -17.40 -1.48
C GLY A 26 -19.25 -18.59 -0.67
N THR A 27 -18.33 -19.18 0.08
CA THR A 27 -18.58 -20.41 0.83
C THR A 27 -18.26 -20.20 2.31
N PHE A 28 -19.21 -20.57 3.17
CA PHE A 28 -19.02 -20.66 4.62
C PHE A 28 -18.55 -22.06 5.01
N PHE A 29 -17.60 -22.14 5.95
CA PHE A 29 -17.15 -23.37 6.59
C PHE A 29 -17.49 -23.31 8.08
N VAL A 30 -18.59 -23.98 8.44
CA VAL A 30 -19.33 -23.69 9.66
C VAL A 30 -19.23 -24.85 10.66
N LYS A 31 -18.93 -24.52 11.92
CA LYS A 31 -18.87 -25.49 13.03
C LYS A 31 -20.16 -25.52 13.86
N PRO A 32 -20.43 -26.62 14.57
CA PRO A 32 -21.57 -26.74 15.50
C PRO A 32 -21.70 -25.64 16.54
N ASP A 33 -20.60 -25.07 17.01
CA ASP A 33 -20.59 -24.00 18.00
C ASP A 33 -20.98 -22.62 17.43
N GLY A 34 -21.16 -22.50 16.11
CA GLY A 34 -21.49 -21.24 15.44
C GLY A 34 -20.29 -20.51 14.86
N SER A 35 -19.05 -20.93 15.16
CA SER A 35 -17.87 -20.36 14.51
C SER A 35 -17.81 -20.75 13.03
N TYR A 36 -17.31 -19.84 12.20
CA TYR A 36 -17.18 -20.06 10.76
C TYR A 36 -15.93 -19.40 10.21
N THR A 37 -15.43 -19.92 9.08
CA THR A 37 -14.62 -19.15 8.13
C THR A 37 -15.43 -18.92 6.86
N TYR A 38 -15.04 -17.92 6.07
CA TYR A 38 -15.71 -17.57 4.81
C TYR A 38 -14.67 -17.36 3.72
N VAL A 39 -14.93 -17.91 2.54
CA VAL A 39 -14.07 -17.75 1.36
C VAL A 39 -14.90 -17.13 0.24
N LEU A 40 -14.54 -15.92 -0.19
CA LEU A 40 -15.15 -15.26 -1.34
C LEU A 40 -14.82 -16.02 -2.63
N SER A 41 -15.82 -16.28 -3.46
CA SER A 41 -15.64 -17.00 -4.73
C SER A 41 -14.81 -16.19 -5.73
N ASP A 42 -14.12 -16.88 -6.65
CA ASP A 42 -13.35 -16.18 -7.70
C ASP A 42 -14.25 -15.39 -8.65
N ALA A 43 -15.46 -15.87 -8.91
CA ALA A 43 -16.45 -15.13 -9.71
C ALA A 43 -16.86 -13.81 -9.05
N ALA A 44 -17.10 -13.82 -7.73
CA ALA A 44 -17.44 -12.62 -6.99
C ALA A 44 -16.28 -11.62 -6.85
N LYS A 45 -15.03 -12.03 -7.11
CA LYS A 45 -13.87 -11.12 -7.16
C LYS A 45 -13.77 -10.35 -8.48
N ILE A 46 -14.39 -10.84 -9.56
CA ILE A 46 -14.29 -10.21 -10.88
C ILE A 46 -15.00 -8.87 -10.83
N GLY A 47 -14.24 -7.80 -11.00
CA GLY A 47 -14.76 -6.44 -10.96
C GLY A 47 -15.09 -5.93 -9.56
N PHE A 48 -14.84 -6.71 -8.50
CA PHE A 48 -15.08 -6.30 -7.12
C PHE A 48 -13.97 -5.37 -6.64
N THR A 49 -14.21 -4.08 -6.81
CA THR A 49 -13.19 -3.02 -6.69
C THR A 49 -13.32 -2.20 -5.42
N ASN A 50 -12.33 -1.35 -5.16
CA ASN A 50 -12.31 -0.52 -3.96
C ASN A 50 -13.59 0.31 -3.79
N GLY A 51 -14.23 0.21 -2.62
CA GLY A 51 -15.46 0.94 -2.29
C GLY A 51 -16.75 0.21 -2.66
N GLU A 52 -16.68 -0.91 -3.36
CA GLU A 52 -17.85 -1.76 -3.59
C GLU A 52 -18.22 -2.59 -2.36
N LEU A 53 -19.49 -2.97 -2.26
CA LEU A 53 -20.02 -3.73 -1.13
C LEU A 53 -20.85 -4.90 -1.65
N LEU A 54 -20.49 -6.11 -1.24
CA LEU A 54 -21.34 -7.29 -1.34
C LEU A 54 -21.97 -7.58 0.03
N GLN A 55 -23.24 -7.96 0.03
CA GLN A 55 -23.96 -8.36 1.23
C GLN A 55 -24.41 -9.80 1.09
N GLU A 56 -23.76 -10.68 1.83
CA GLU A 56 -24.14 -12.09 1.95
C GLU A 56 -25.15 -12.23 3.10
N LYS A 57 -26.33 -12.80 2.83
CA LYS A 57 -27.44 -12.90 3.79
C LYS A 57 -27.86 -14.34 3.93
N VAL A 58 -27.67 -14.90 5.12
CA VAL A 58 -27.91 -16.31 5.40
C VAL A 58 -28.73 -16.46 6.67
N SER A 59 -29.70 -17.37 6.64
CA SER A 59 -30.47 -17.70 7.83
C SER A 59 -29.71 -18.70 8.70
N TYR A 60 -29.92 -18.70 10.02
CA TYR A 60 -29.38 -19.75 10.88
C TYR A 60 -30.42 -20.18 11.90
N LYS A 61 -30.34 -21.44 12.32
CA LYS A 61 -31.25 -22.05 13.29
C LYS A 61 -30.49 -22.51 14.52
N ILE A 62 -30.93 -22.07 15.68
CA ILE A 62 -30.42 -22.51 16.98
C ILE A 62 -31.42 -23.43 17.69
N SER A 63 -30.96 -24.13 18.71
CA SER A 63 -31.79 -25.00 19.54
C SER A 63 -31.23 -25.07 20.95
N ASP A 64 -32.12 -25.16 21.94
CA ASP A 64 -31.78 -25.35 23.35
C ASP A 64 -31.43 -26.80 23.71
N GLY A 65 -31.57 -27.74 22.77
CA GLY A 65 -31.35 -29.16 23.02
C GLY A 65 -32.57 -29.91 23.60
N SER A 66 -33.58 -29.19 24.08
CA SER A 66 -34.83 -29.73 24.63
C SER A 66 -35.99 -29.75 23.63
N GLY A 67 -35.72 -29.38 22.36
CA GLY A 67 -36.68 -29.44 21.27
C GLY A 67 -37.18 -28.08 20.81
N HIS A 68 -36.87 -27.00 21.55
CA HIS A 68 -37.16 -25.65 21.09
C HIS A 68 -36.07 -25.19 20.11
N THR A 69 -36.50 -24.37 19.16
CA THR A 69 -35.62 -23.82 18.11
C THR A 69 -36.04 -22.42 17.76
N ASP A 70 -35.07 -21.61 17.35
CA ASP A 70 -35.31 -20.26 16.86
C ASP A 70 -34.47 -20.00 15.60
N VAL A 71 -34.87 -19.01 14.80
CA VAL A 71 -34.23 -18.67 13.52
C VAL A 71 -33.79 -17.21 13.55
N GLY A 72 -32.53 -16.96 13.16
CA GLY A 72 -31.98 -15.63 12.97
C GLY A 72 -31.52 -15.39 11.53
N LEU A 73 -31.28 -14.11 11.22
CA LEU A 73 -30.65 -13.68 9.97
C LEU A 73 -29.24 -13.17 10.29
N PHE A 74 -28.25 -13.69 9.58
CA PHE A 74 -26.89 -13.20 9.60
C PHE A 74 -26.60 -12.46 8.29
N THR A 75 -25.98 -11.28 8.38
CA THR A 75 -25.54 -10.50 7.21
C THR A 75 -24.04 -10.26 7.31
N LEU A 76 -23.30 -10.76 6.33
CA LEU A 76 -21.88 -10.52 6.17
C LEU A 76 -21.68 -9.42 5.11
N ASN A 77 -21.19 -8.27 5.55
CA ASN A 77 -20.76 -7.18 4.68
C ASN A 77 -19.33 -7.46 4.22
N ILE A 78 -19.13 -7.58 2.92
CA ILE A 78 -17.84 -7.84 2.30
C ILE A 78 -17.50 -6.59 1.51
N GLN A 79 -16.37 -5.96 1.83
CA GLN A 79 -15.92 -4.75 1.14
C GLN A 79 -14.91 -5.12 0.06
N GLY A 80 -15.10 -4.56 -1.12
CA GLY A 80 -14.20 -4.70 -2.23
C GLY A 80 -12.93 -3.94 -1.91
N VAL A 81 -11.81 -4.61 -2.07
CA VAL A 81 -10.50 -3.98 -2.05
C VAL A 81 -9.83 -4.36 -3.35
N THR A 82 -9.54 -3.36 -4.18
CA THR A 82 -8.42 -3.51 -5.11
C THR A 82 -7.16 -3.29 -4.26
N GLN A 83 -6.03 -3.84 -4.67
CA GLN A 83 -4.74 -3.52 -4.04
C GLN A 83 -3.84 -2.98 -5.15
N VAL A 84 -4.12 -1.76 -5.59
CA VAL A 84 -3.23 -1.02 -6.49
C VAL A 84 -2.14 -0.41 -5.62
N LYS A 85 -0.95 -1.02 -5.67
CA LYS A 85 0.24 -0.43 -5.04
C LYS A 85 0.49 0.99 -5.60
N PRO A 86 1.11 1.90 -4.83
CA PRO A 86 1.62 3.13 -5.42
C PRO A 86 2.64 2.80 -6.50
N ILE A 87 2.84 3.70 -7.47
CA ILE A 87 3.77 3.53 -8.58
C ILE A 87 4.82 4.62 -8.48
N ALA A 88 6.07 4.22 -8.30
CA ALA A 88 7.20 5.13 -8.30
C ALA A 88 7.80 5.21 -9.70
N VAL A 89 8.13 6.41 -10.17
CA VAL A 89 8.64 6.67 -11.51
C VAL A 89 10.00 7.35 -11.40
N ASP A 90 11.00 6.79 -12.09
CA ASP A 90 12.35 7.35 -12.08
C ASP A 90 12.38 8.84 -12.47
N ASP A 91 13.06 9.64 -11.64
CA ASP A 91 13.27 11.06 -11.90
C ASP A 91 14.59 11.33 -12.64
N VAL A 92 14.56 12.34 -13.51
CA VAL A 92 15.76 12.92 -14.10
C VAL A 92 15.64 14.44 -14.07
N TYR A 93 16.57 15.08 -13.37
CA TYR A 93 16.72 16.53 -13.32
C TYR A 93 18.06 16.95 -13.93
N SER A 94 18.12 18.15 -14.47
CA SER A 94 19.34 18.74 -15.01
C SER A 94 19.51 20.15 -14.48
N PHE A 95 20.71 20.45 -13.99
CA PHE A 95 21.05 21.72 -13.36
C PHE A 95 22.41 22.21 -13.85
N THR A 96 22.66 23.46 -13.52
CA THR A 96 23.95 24.11 -13.71
C THR A 96 24.51 24.47 -12.35
N GLU A 97 25.81 24.28 -12.17
CA GLU A 97 26.52 24.69 -10.97
C GLU A 97 26.34 26.20 -10.67
N GLY A 98 26.48 26.58 -9.41
CA GLY A 98 26.28 27.95 -8.94
C GLY A 98 24.82 28.40 -8.82
N HIS A 99 23.86 27.55 -9.21
CA HIS A 99 22.43 27.77 -9.03
C HIS A 99 21.86 26.82 -7.97
N ALA A 100 20.68 27.15 -7.44
CA ALA A 100 19.97 26.26 -6.55
C ALA A 100 19.60 24.95 -7.28
N ILE A 101 19.95 23.82 -6.66
CA ILE A 101 19.61 22.48 -7.14
C ILE A 101 18.50 21.95 -6.24
N GLY A 102 17.35 21.62 -6.84
CA GLY A 102 16.20 21.15 -6.08
C GLY A 102 15.00 20.79 -6.97
N GLY A 103 14.02 20.13 -6.36
CA GLY A 103 12.84 19.63 -7.04
C GLY A 103 11.95 18.85 -6.09
N ASN A 104 11.11 17.96 -6.63
CA ASN A 104 10.27 17.07 -5.85
C ASN A 104 10.19 15.68 -6.49
N VAL A 105 10.70 14.66 -5.78
CA VAL A 105 10.73 13.26 -6.28
C VAL A 105 9.37 12.58 -6.33
N LEU A 106 8.29 13.25 -5.90
CA LEU A 106 6.94 12.70 -5.91
C LEU A 106 6.05 13.27 -7.02
N ASP A 107 6.53 14.24 -7.81
CA ASP A 107 5.70 14.97 -8.79
C ASP A 107 5.21 14.08 -9.95
N ASN A 108 5.96 13.03 -10.28
CA ASN A 108 5.65 12.08 -11.36
C ASN A 108 5.11 10.72 -10.85
N ASP A 109 5.00 10.56 -9.54
CA ASP A 109 4.54 9.31 -8.91
C ASP A 109 3.02 9.24 -8.83
N ILE A 110 2.49 8.00 -8.70
CA ILE A 110 1.05 7.74 -8.64
C ILE A 110 0.71 7.07 -7.31
N ALA A 111 -0.27 7.63 -6.60
CA ALA A 111 -0.78 7.06 -5.36
C ALA A 111 -1.44 5.68 -5.57
N GLY A 112 -1.50 4.89 -4.49
CA GLY A 112 -2.30 3.67 -4.48
C GLY A 112 -3.80 3.96 -4.57
N ASP A 113 -4.63 2.92 -4.65
CA ASP A 113 -6.09 3.06 -4.73
C ASP A 113 -6.73 3.71 -3.51
N ASN A 114 -6.06 3.71 -2.36
CA ASN A 114 -6.47 4.46 -1.17
C ASN A 114 -6.19 5.98 -1.29
N GLY A 115 -5.64 6.43 -2.42
CA GLY A 115 -5.33 7.83 -2.71
C GLY A 115 -4.13 8.38 -1.93
N LYS A 116 -3.35 7.51 -1.25
CA LYS A 116 -2.21 7.92 -0.44
C LYS A 116 -0.90 7.48 -1.05
N MET A 117 0.12 8.28 -0.76
CA MET A 117 1.50 8.03 -1.10
C MET A 117 2.39 8.77 -0.10
N PHE A 118 3.40 8.10 0.40
CA PHE A 118 4.33 8.65 1.38
C PHE A 118 5.74 8.25 1.02
N LEU A 119 6.64 9.22 0.94
CA LEU A 119 8.07 8.97 0.84
C LEU A 119 8.59 8.39 2.18
N ARG A 120 9.27 7.26 2.13
CA ARG A 120 9.67 6.51 3.33
C ARG A 120 11.16 6.45 3.57
N GLN A 121 11.95 6.31 2.52
CA GLN A 121 13.39 6.07 2.64
C GLN A 121 14.09 6.29 1.32
N PHE A 122 15.39 6.57 1.39
CA PHE A 122 16.38 6.41 0.33
C PHE A 122 17.36 5.32 0.76
N LEU A 123 17.44 4.22 0.01
CA LEU A 123 18.23 3.03 0.35
C LEU A 123 17.98 2.58 1.82
N THR A 124 18.95 2.84 2.71
CA THR A 124 18.89 2.51 4.15
C THR A 124 18.51 3.70 5.04
N THR A 125 18.50 4.93 4.50
CA THR A 125 18.17 6.15 5.23
C THR A 125 16.66 6.36 5.24
N LYS A 126 16.05 6.33 6.42
CA LYS A 126 14.61 6.61 6.59
C LYS A 126 14.36 8.11 6.50
N VAL A 127 13.37 8.51 5.72
CA VAL A 127 12.90 9.89 5.67
C VAL A 127 12.08 10.19 6.93
N ASN A 128 12.37 11.32 7.56
CA ASN A 128 11.61 11.80 8.71
C ASN A 128 10.19 12.20 8.27
N GLY A 129 9.20 11.45 8.75
CA GLY A 129 7.79 11.68 8.42
C GLY A 129 7.15 12.90 9.10
N THR A 130 7.89 13.64 9.93
CA THR A 130 7.40 14.91 10.51
C THR A 130 7.33 15.96 9.40
N ALA A 131 6.24 16.74 9.37
CA ALA A 131 6.11 17.84 8.42
C ALA A 131 7.30 18.80 8.54
N ASP A 132 7.81 19.24 7.39
CA ASP A 132 8.96 20.14 7.25
C ASP A 132 10.31 19.65 7.82
N ALA A 133 10.37 18.47 8.43
CA ALA A 133 11.62 17.89 8.86
C ALA A 133 12.45 17.46 7.65
N VAL A 134 13.71 17.88 7.64
CA VAL A 134 14.69 17.53 6.61
C VAL A 134 15.43 16.26 7.02
N THR A 135 15.66 15.39 6.05
CA THR A 135 16.52 14.21 6.16
C THR A 135 17.67 14.36 5.18
N ASP A 136 18.89 14.21 5.66
CA ASP A 136 20.08 14.26 4.81
C ASP A 136 20.40 12.85 4.30
N VAL A 137 20.53 12.73 2.98
CA VAL A 137 20.93 11.52 2.27
C VAL A 137 22.26 11.83 1.58
N ALA A 138 23.34 11.23 2.08
CA ALA A 138 24.66 11.38 1.48
C ALA A 138 24.68 10.72 0.09
N GLY A 139 25.06 11.51 -0.92
CA GLY A 139 25.32 11.05 -2.29
C GLY A 139 26.82 10.83 -2.55
N THR A 140 27.15 10.59 -3.81
CA THR A 140 28.54 10.45 -4.27
C THR A 140 29.23 11.80 -4.37
N TYR A 141 28.51 12.81 -4.88
CA TYR A 141 29.07 14.13 -5.22
C TYR A 141 28.56 15.25 -4.30
N GLY A 142 27.64 14.94 -3.39
CA GLY A 142 26.94 15.95 -2.60
C GLY A 142 26.00 15.35 -1.58
N THR A 143 25.19 16.21 -0.95
CA THR A 143 24.19 15.81 0.04
C THR A 143 22.81 16.21 -0.42
N PHE A 144 21.86 15.27 -0.33
CA PHE A 144 20.48 15.49 -0.71
C PHE A 144 19.65 15.72 0.55
N HIS A 145 19.03 16.90 0.63
CA HIS A 145 18.23 17.33 1.77
C HIS A 145 16.76 17.17 1.40
N VAL A 146 16.09 16.15 1.93
CA VAL A 146 14.74 15.78 1.51
C VAL A 146 13.73 15.85 2.65
N LYS A 147 12.52 16.34 2.34
CA LYS A 147 11.37 16.36 3.24
C LYS A 147 10.41 15.20 2.94
N SER A 148 9.50 14.93 3.87
CA SER A 148 8.48 13.87 3.70
C SER A 148 7.46 14.11 2.58
N ASP A 149 7.32 15.35 2.13
CA ASP A 149 6.50 15.75 0.97
C ASP A 149 7.22 15.52 -0.39
N GLY A 150 8.45 15.01 -0.36
CA GLY A 150 9.28 14.75 -1.54
C GLY A 150 10.10 15.93 -2.03
N THR A 151 9.84 17.15 -1.54
CA THR A 151 10.64 18.32 -1.91
C THR A 151 12.06 18.17 -1.39
N PHE A 152 13.02 18.57 -2.22
CA PHE A 152 14.43 18.44 -1.91
C PHE A 152 15.26 19.63 -2.38
N THR A 153 16.40 19.81 -1.72
CA THR A 153 17.56 20.54 -2.23
C THR A 153 18.78 19.63 -2.28
N TYR A 154 19.79 20.02 -3.04
CA TYR A 154 21.05 19.26 -3.13
C TYR A 154 22.26 20.20 -3.04
N ASP A 155 23.12 19.90 -2.08
CA ASP A 155 24.37 20.61 -1.86
C ASP A 155 25.51 19.83 -2.54
N LEU A 156 26.03 20.38 -3.64
CA LEU A 156 27.17 19.80 -4.35
C LEU A 156 28.46 20.04 -3.56
N ASN A 157 29.22 18.97 -3.30
CA ASN A 157 30.44 19.00 -2.49
C ASN A 157 31.74 19.09 -3.32
N THR A 158 31.62 19.27 -4.63
CA THR A 158 32.75 19.32 -5.56
C THR A 158 32.52 20.41 -6.58
N ASP A 159 33.56 21.17 -6.86
CA ASP A 159 33.57 22.15 -7.95
C ASP A 159 33.68 21.42 -9.29
N LEU A 160 33.02 21.93 -10.32
CA LEU A 160 33.09 21.43 -11.69
C LEU A 160 33.79 22.44 -12.60
N ASN A 161 34.70 21.97 -13.45
CA ASN A 161 35.24 22.82 -14.52
C ASN A 161 34.14 23.18 -15.54
N ASP A 162 34.33 24.27 -16.30
CA ASP A 162 33.39 24.65 -17.36
C ASP A 162 33.08 23.49 -18.31
N GLY A 163 31.80 23.20 -18.49
CA GLY A 163 31.32 22.12 -19.35
C GLY A 163 31.57 20.70 -18.80
N GLN A 164 32.23 20.53 -17.65
CA GLN A 164 32.31 19.25 -16.96
C GLN A 164 30.92 18.88 -16.42
N THR A 165 30.55 17.60 -16.46
CA THR A 165 29.25 17.13 -15.96
C THR A 165 29.42 16.03 -14.93
N TYR A 166 28.68 16.11 -13.82
CA TYR A 166 28.47 15.01 -12.89
C TYR A 166 27.04 14.47 -12.97
N THR A 167 26.92 13.16 -12.86
CA THR A 167 25.63 12.48 -12.75
C THR A 167 25.57 11.81 -11.38
N GLU A 168 24.80 12.42 -10.47
CA GLU A 168 24.45 11.80 -9.19
C GLU A 168 23.25 10.88 -9.39
N VAL A 169 23.30 9.68 -8.80
CA VAL A 169 22.15 8.76 -8.81
C VAL A 169 21.87 8.26 -7.40
N LEU A 170 20.79 8.75 -6.80
CA LEU A 170 20.31 8.24 -5.52
C LEU A 170 19.35 7.10 -5.79
N ARG A 171 19.87 5.88 -5.59
CA ARG A 171 19.08 4.64 -5.63
C ARG A 171 18.56 4.30 -4.23
N TYR A 172 17.70 3.30 -4.18
CA TYR A 172 16.26 3.45 -4.38
C TYR A 172 15.56 4.34 -3.36
N TYR A 173 14.82 5.36 -3.80
CA TYR A 173 13.79 5.95 -2.94
C TYR A 173 12.55 5.05 -2.95
N LYS A 174 11.83 5.04 -1.83
CA LYS A 174 10.68 4.15 -1.61
C LYS A 174 9.46 4.94 -1.21
N ILE A 175 8.36 4.69 -1.90
CA ILE A 175 7.03 5.20 -1.55
C ILE A 175 6.15 4.09 -0.98
N SER A 176 5.13 4.46 -0.22
CA SER A 176 4.14 3.55 0.34
C SER A 176 2.76 4.21 0.41
N ASP A 177 1.70 3.43 0.27
CA ASP A 177 0.31 3.86 0.50
C ASP A 177 -0.09 3.83 1.99
N GLY A 178 0.78 3.29 2.86
CA GLY A 178 0.50 3.12 4.30
C GLY A 178 -0.26 1.84 4.67
N GLU A 179 -0.59 0.99 3.69
CA GLU A 179 -1.30 -0.29 3.89
C GLU A 179 -0.39 -1.51 3.64
N GLY A 180 0.90 -1.25 3.48
CA GLY A 180 1.93 -2.28 3.28
C GLY A 180 2.37 -2.42 1.82
N HIS A 181 1.69 -1.78 0.88
CA HIS A 181 2.16 -1.71 -0.50
C HIS A 181 3.20 -0.62 -0.66
N THR A 182 4.19 -0.92 -1.48
CA THR A 182 5.34 -0.05 -1.69
C THR A 182 5.86 -0.23 -3.10
N ASP A 183 6.50 0.83 -3.60
CA ASP A 183 7.26 0.79 -4.84
C ASP A 183 8.52 1.64 -4.71
N THR A 184 9.44 1.47 -5.64
CA THR A 184 10.74 2.14 -5.58
C THR A 184 11.17 2.65 -6.94
N ALA A 185 11.81 3.82 -6.95
CA ALA A 185 12.44 4.41 -8.12
C ALA A 185 13.79 5.03 -7.73
N LYS A 186 14.46 5.69 -8.67
CA LYS A 186 15.70 6.43 -8.44
C LYS A 186 15.55 7.88 -8.89
N VAL A 187 16.32 8.77 -8.26
CA VAL A 187 16.50 10.14 -8.77
C VAL A 187 17.89 10.28 -9.39
N THR A 188 17.95 10.85 -10.58
CA THR A 188 19.18 11.17 -11.31
C THR A 188 19.32 12.68 -11.43
N LEU A 189 20.43 13.24 -10.94
CA LEU A 189 20.75 14.66 -11.09
C LEU A 189 21.94 14.79 -12.04
N ASN A 190 21.73 15.44 -13.19
CA ASN A 190 22.82 15.83 -14.08
C ASN A 190 23.21 17.28 -13.79
N ILE A 191 24.44 17.53 -13.39
CA ILE A 191 24.92 18.84 -12.98
C ILE A 191 26.08 19.21 -13.89
N THR A 192 25.95 20.31 -14.63
CA THR A 192 27.00 20.83 -15.51
C THR A 192 27.69 22.02 -14.86
N GLY A 193 29.01 21.97 -14.80
CA GLY A 193 29.85 23.07 -14.34
C GLY A 193 29.77 24.25 -15.30
N THR A 194 29.71 25.44 -14.73
CA THR A 194 29.91 26.68 -15.46
C THR A 194 31.00 27.44 -14.77
N ASP A 195 31.96 27.94 -15.54
CA ASP A 195 32.98 28.78 -14.98
C ASP A 195 32.38 30.12 -14.53
N ALA A 196 32.14 30.26 -13.24
CA ALA A 196 32.15 31.54 -12.57
C ALA A 196 33.56 31.79 -12.02
N HIS A 197 34.60 31.76 -12.87
CA HIS A 197 35.89 32.35 -12.53
C HIS A 197 35.64 33.83 -12.22
N ILE A 198 35.46 34.14 -10.95
CA ILE A 198 35.87 35.43 -10.44
C ILE A 198 37.40 35.36 -10.42
N ALA A 199 37.99 35.82 -11.52
CA ALA A 199 39.39 36.20 -11.57
C ALA A 199 39.69 37.33 -10.57
#